data_AF-A0A7Y9ICB2-F1
#
_entry.id   AF-A0A7Y9ICB2-F1
#
_cell.length_a   1.000
_cell.length_b   1.000
_cell.length_c   1.000
_cell.angle_alpha   90.00
_cell.angle_beta   90.00
_cell.angle_gamma   90.00
#
_symmetry.space_group_name_H-M   'P 1'
#
loop_
_entity.id
_entity.type
_entity.pdbx_description
1 polymer ?
#
loop_
_entity_poly.entity_id
_entity_poly.type
_entity_poly.pdbx_seq_one_letter_code
_entity_poly.pdbx_strand_id
1 'polypeptide(L)'
;MAFDIDKYADTSERVHWEDLDFSAFDDRPLSPETLRSLHYMCDIEYHTVCYMRDMLTTPSHREDAVSTFMTMWNREEYWHGEALAAVLQRHGISVDFDALKSRRLKLGWRDKIAPVKQALLGNLVGADFVAVHMSWGAVNEWSATAAYRRLAKLEDHPALSPLLRRIGQQETRHVAFYTTQARARLEQSAAARTLTRFALSKAWGPVGSGVMPEAEVRHVMKHIFGSPEGMAEIRKIDEHVARLPGLEGLQVVTDAFRARGIYSDEVA
;
A
#
# COMPACT_ATOMS: atom_id res chain seq x y z
N MET A 1 3.43 21.86 -3.98
CA MET A 1 2.36 22.13 -4.96
C MET A 1 1.19 21.24 -4.60
N ALA A 2 -0.04 21.75 -4.68
CA ALA A 2 -1.22 20.94 -4.46
C ALA A 2 -1.35 19.87 -5.56
N PHE A 3 -1.93 18.72 -5.22
CA PHE A 3 -2.21 17.66 -6.20
C PHE A 3 -3.28 18.14 -7.19
N ASP A 4 -3.02 17.97 -8.48
CA ASP A 4 -3.92 18.34 -9.56
C ASP A 4 -4.79 17.13 -9.94
N ILE A 5 -6.05 17.14 -9.48
CA ILE A 5 -6.95 16.02 -9.65
C ILE A 5 -7.47 15.87 -11.08
N ASP A 6 -7.66 16.98 -11.79
CA ASP A 6 -8.16 16.97 -13.17
C ASP A 6 -7.06 16.40 -14.08
N LYS A 7 -5.83 16.88 -13.92
CA LYS A 7 -4.67 16.29 -14.60
C LYS A 7 -4.49 14.82 -14.24
N TYR A 8 -4.74 14.43 -12.99
CA TYR A 8 -4.65 13.03 -12.59
C TYR A 8 -5.66 12.17 -13.36
N ALA A 9 -6.91 12.62 -13.45
CA ALA A 9 -7.96 11.93 -14.18
C ALA A 9 -7.66 11.84 -15.68
N ASP A 10 -7.23 12.94 -16.30
CA ASP A 10 -6.93 13.01 -17.74
C ASP A 10 -5.76 12.11 -18.17
N THR A 11 -4.82 11.87 -17.26
CA THR A 11 -3.60 11.10 -17.55
C THR A 11 -3.58 9.75 -16.83
N SER A 12 -4.72 9.28 -16.32
CA SER A 12 -4.84 7.96 -15.69
C SER A 12 -4.90 6.88 -16.76
N GLU A 13 -3.89 6.01 -16.77
CA GLU A 13 -3.73 4.97 -17.78
C GLU A 13 -3.43 3.64 -17.12
N ARG A 14 -3.80 2.54 -17.77
CA ARG A 14 -3.37 1.21 -17.34
C ARG A 14 -1.85 1.11 -17.44
N VAL A 15 -1.22 0.39 -16.54
CA VAL A 15 0.17 -0.01 -16.75
C VAL A 15 0.26 -0.84 -18.04
N HIS A 16 1.27 -0.56 -18.87
CA HIS A 16 1.54 -1.31 -20.10
C HIS A 16 2.68 -2.31 -19.84
N TRP A 17 2.52 -3.55 -20.30
CA TRP A 17 3.53 -4.60 -20.14
C TRP A 17 3.65 -5.52 -21.35
N GLU A 18 2.84 -5.31 -22.39
CA GLU A 18 2.79 -6.14 -23.59
C GLU A 18 4.06 -6.02 -24.45
N ASP A 19 4.85 -4.97 -24.26
CA ASP A 19 6.15 -4.77 -24.88
C ASP A 19 7.30 -5.49 -24.14
N LEU A 20 7.03 -6.05 -22.96
CA LEU A 20 8.03 -6.76 -22.17
C LEU A 20 8.13 -8.22 -22.62
N ASP A 21 9.37 -8.70 -22.77
CA ASP A 21 9.61 -10.07 -23.19
C ASP A 21 9.41 -11.08 -22.05
N PHE A 22 8.18 -11.56 -21.91
CA PHE A 22 7.85 -12.57 -20.91
C PHE A 22 8.36 -13.97 -21.27
N SER A 23 8.91 -14.20 -22.47
CA SER A 23 9.60 -15.47 -22.76
C SER A 23 10.93 -15.59 -22.01
N ALA A 24 11.51 -14.48 -21.57
CA ALA A 24 12.71 -14.49 -20.72
C ALA A 24 12.53 -15.27 -19.40
N PHE A 25 11.30 -15.47 -18.93
CA PHE A 25 10.99 -16.29 -17.77
C PHE A 25 11.20 -17.80 -18.00
N ASP A 26 11.22 -18.25 -19.25
CA ASP A 26 11.50 -19.65 -19.61
C ASP A 26 12.98 -19.98 -19.38
N ASP A 27 13.87 -19.04 -19.73
CA ASP A 27 15.32 -19.17 -19.55
C ASP A 27 15.78 -18.79 -18.14
N ARG A 28 15.11 -17.81 -17.52
CA ARG A 28 15.43 -17.29 -16.18
C ARG A 28 14.18 -17.27 -15.29
N PRO A 29 13.71 -18.45 -14.85
CA PRO A 29 12.52 -18.53 -14.01
C PRO A 29 12.73 -17.86 -12.65
N LEU A 30 11.66 -17.27 -12.12
CA LEU A 30 11.68 -16.65 -10.80
C LEU A 30 11.77 -17.71 -9.70
N SER A 31 12.43 -17.36 -8.60
CA SER A 31 12.54 -18.25 -7.44
C SER A 31 11.16 -18.48 -6.78
N PRO A 32 10.96 -19.60 -6.07
CA PRO A 32 9.74 -19.81 -5.29
C PRO A 32 9.46 -18.71 -4.26
N GLU A 33 10.51 -18.09 -3.70
CA GLU A 33 10.40 -17.02 -2.70
C GLU A 33 9.87 -15.72 -3.32
N THR A 34 10.32 -15.43 -4.54
CA THR A 34 9.88 -14.30 -5.37
C THR A 34 8.45 -14.51 -5.85
N LEU A 35 8.15 -15.69 -6.37
CA LEU A 35 6.80 -16.07 -6.79
C LEU A 35 5.79 -15.94 -5.65
N ARG A 36 6.15 -16.40 -4.46
CA ARG A 36 5.30 -16.24 -3.27
C ARG A 36 5.07 -14.78 -2.91
N SER A 37 6.09 -13.93 -3.06
CA SER A 37 5.96 -12.49 -2.81
C SER A 37 5.13 -11.77 -3.86
N LEU A 38 5.33 -12.10 -5.14
CA LEU A 38 4.52 -11.56 -6.24
C LEU A 38 3.06 -11.98 -6.13
N HIS A 39 2.80 -13.23 -5.73
CA HIS A 39 1.45 -13.71 -5.49
C HIS A 39 0.78 -12.90 -4.38
N TYR A 40 1.48 -12.68 -3.26
CA TYR A 40 0.98 -11.81 -2.19
C TYR A 40 0.70 -10.39 -2.70
N MET A 41 1.62 -9.77 -3.45
CA MET A 41 1.44 -8.42 -3.99
C MET A 41 0.24 -8.35 -4.93
N CYS A 42 0.11 -9.28 -5.87
CA CYS A 42 -1.05 -9.41 -6.77
C CYS A 42 -2.37 -9.52 -5.99
N ASP A 43 -2.37 -10.35 -4.94
CA ASP A 43 -3.48 -10.52 -4.03
C ASP A 43 -3.87 -9.22 -3.30
N ILE A 44 -2.91 -8.33 -3.04
CA ILE A 44 -3.14 -7.02 -2.43
C ILE A 44 -3.71 -6.04 -3.45
N GLU A 45 -3.14 -5.94 -4.64
CA GLU A 45 -3.65 -5.10 -5.75
C GLU A 45 -5.13 -5.41 -6.03
N TYR A 46 -5.49 -6.70 -6.10
CA TYR A 46 -6.86 -7.12 -6.28
C TYR A 46 -7.77 -6.85 -5.08
N HIS A 47 -7.21 -6.72 -3.87
CA HIS A 47 -7.98 -6.37 -2.68
C HIS A 47 -8.32 -4.89 -2.59
N THR A 48 -7.64 -4.05 -3.35
CA THR A 48 -7.80 -2.60 -3.34
C THR A 48 -9.27 -2.17 -3.55
N VAL A 49 -10.06 -2.97 -4.27
CA VAL A 49 -11.51 -2.80 -4.43
C VAL A 49 -12.28 -2.82 -3.09
N CYS A 50 -11.84 -3.62 -2.12
CA CYS A 50 -12.41 -3.63 -0.77
C CYS A 50 -12.03 -2.37 0.03
N TYR A 51 -10.83 -1.82 -0.18
CA TYR A 51 -10.42 -0.55 0.40
C TYR A 51 -11.24 0.62 -0.16
N MET A 52 -11.47 0.65 -1.49
CA MET A 52 -12.35 1.63 -2.13
C MET A 52 -13.77 1.61 -1.52
N ARG A 53 -14.37 0.42 -1.37
CA ARG A 53 -15.69 0.26 -0.73
C ARG A 53 -15.71 0.88 0.65
N ASP A 54 -14.72 0.56 1.49
CA ASP A 54 -14.68 1.04 2.87
C ASP A 54 -14.55 2.57 2.90
N MET A 55 -13.74 3.15 1.99
CA MET A 55 -13.55 4.60 1.88
C MET A 55 -14.80 5.34 1.37
N LEU A 56 -15.53 4.78 0.41
CA LEU A 56 -16.81 5.33 -0.09
C LEU A 56 -17.91 5.33 1.00
N THR A 57 -17.77 4.50 2.04
CA THR A 57 -18.70 4.50 3.18
C THR A 57 -18.36 5.52 4.28
N THR A 58 -17.35 6.35 4.08
CA THR A 58 -16.95 7.44 5.00
C THR A 58 -17.39 8.79 4.45
N PRO A 59 -17.44 9.89 5.24
CA PRO A 59 -17.81 11.22 4.74
C PRO A 59 -16.96 11.74 3.57
N SER A 60 -15.78 11.16 3.31
CA SER A 60 -14.88 11.58 2.22
C SER A 60 -15.47 11.39 0.81
N HIS A 61 -16.46 10.52 0.62
CA HIS A 61 -17.13 10.36 -0.69
C HIS A 61 -17.84 11.63 -1.18
N ARG A 62 -18.09 12.59 -0.30
CA ARG A 62 -18.74 13.86 -0.62
C ARG A 62 -17.78 14.90 -1.22
N GLU A 63 -16.49 14.59 -1.27
CA GLU A 63 -15.48 15.44 -1.88
C GLU A 63 -15.19 14.95 -3.29
N ASP A 64 -15.52 15.76 -4.30
CA ASP A 64 -15.39 15.40 -5.71
C ASP A 64 -13.97 14.94 -6.07
N ALA A 65 -12.95 15.59 -5.50
CA ALA A 65 -11.56 15.22 -5.74
C ALA A 65 -11.21 13.83 -5.19
N VAL A 66 -11.77 13.45 -4.03
CA VAL A 66 -11.56 12.12 -3.44
C VAL A 66 -12.30 11.06 -4.24
N SER A 67 -13.54 11.34 -4.65
CA SER A 67 -14.33 10.42 -5.48
C SER A 67 -13.65 10.16 -6.83
N THR A 68 -13.16 11.22 -7.47
CA THR A 68 -12.42 11.14 -8.75
C THR A 68 -11.15 10.34 -8.59
N PHE A 69 -10.34 10.65 -7.56
CA PHE A 69 -9.10 9.94 -7.28
C PHE A 69 -9.37 8.45 -7.13
N MET A 70 -10.36 8.08 -6.31
CA MET A 70 -10.63 6.69 -5.96
C MET A 70 -11.15 5.87 -7.14
N THR A 71 -11.88 6.51 -8.05
CA THR A 71 -12.31 5.87 -9.30
C THR A 71 -11.11 5.52 -10.18
N MET A 72 -10.19 6.48 -10.37
CA MET A 72 -9.03 6.30 -11.24
C MET A 72 -7.98 5.38 -10.60
N TRP A 73 -7.69 5.59 -9.32
CA TRP A 73 -6.81 4.76 -8.51
C TRP A 73 -7.24 3.29 -8.52
N ASN A 74 -8.52 3.00 -8.26
CA ASN A 74 -9.02 1.63 -8.28
C ASN A 74 -8.88 0.97 -9.66
N ARG A 75 -8.98 1.75 -10.75
CA ARG A 75 -8.71 1.25 -12.10
C ARG A 75 -7.22 0.97 -12.30
N GLU A 76 -6.33 1.85 -11.85
CA GLU A 76 -4.88 1.64 -11.97
C GLU A 76 -4.42 0.39 -11.21
N GLU A 77 -4.88 0.22 -9.96
CA GLU A 77 -4.57 -0.92 -9.08
C GLU A 77 -5.09 -2.25 -9.65
N TYR A 78 -6.28 -2.25 -10.27
CA TYR A 78 -6.77 -3.41 -11.00
C TYR A 78 -5.76 -3.84 -12.08
N TRP A 79 -5.25 -2.89 -12.87
CA TRP A 79 -4.28 -3.19 -13.92
C TRP A 79 -2.89 -3.57 -13.38
N HIS A 80 -2.50 -3.10 -12.20
CA HIS A 80 -1.30 -3.61 -11.51
C HIS A 80 -1.47 -5.07 -11.15
N GLY A 81 -2.62 -5.44 -10.58
CA GLY A 81 -3.00 -6.82 -10.28
C GLY A 81 -2.93 -7.72 -11.52
N GLU A 82 -3.55 -7.30 -12.64
CA GLU A 82 -3.51 -8.03 -13.92
C GLU A 82 -2.08 -8.23 -14.44
N ALA A 83 -1.23 -7.20 -14.33
CA ALA A 83 0.16 -7.29 -14.79
C ALA A 83 0.96 -8.31 -13.96
N LEU A 84 0.76 -8.33 -12.63
CA LEU A 84 1.39 -9.32 -11.76
C LEU A 84 0.82 -10.72 -12.00
N ALA A 85 -0.49 -10.86 -12.22
CA ALA A 85 -1.13 -12.12 -12.56
C ALA A 85 -0.59 -12.70 -13.88
N ALA A 86 -0.32 -11.86 -14.87
CA ALA A 86 0.29 -12.28 -16.13
C ALA A 86 1.71 -12.86 -15.93
N VAL A 87 2.51 -12.31 -15.03
CA VAL A 87 3.82 -12.89 -14.65
C VAL A 87 3.63 -14.24 -13.95
N LEU A 88 2.72 -14.31 -12.98
CA LEU A 88 2.44 -15.55 -12.24
C LEU A 88 1.93 -16.66 -13.17
N GLN A 89 1.12 -16.32 -14.17
CA GLN A 89 0.61 -17.26 -15.16
C GLN A 89 1.74 -17.90 -15.99
N ARG A 90 2.82 -17.17 -16.30
CA ARG A 90 4.01 -17.74 -16.95
C ARG A 90 4.70 -18.81 -16.12
N HIS A 91 4.45 -18.81 -14.82
CA HIS A 91 4.93 -19.81 -13.88
C HIS A 91 3.85 -20.83 -13.46
N GLY A 92 2.76 -20.92 -14.22
CA GLY A 92 1.66 -21.85 -13.97
C GLY A 92 0.82 -21.53 -12.73
N ILE A 93 0.97 -20.33 -12.17
CA ILE A 93 0.23 -19.87 -10.99
C ILE A 93 -0.94 -19.01 -11.48
N SER A 94 -2.16 -19.48 -11.29
CA SER A 94 -3.37 -18.73 -11.64
C SER A 94 -3.87 -17.96 -10.42
N VAL A 95 -4.05 -16.65 -10.59
CA VAL A 95 -4.69 -15.78 -9.59
C VAL A 95 -6.04 -15.35 -10.15
N ASP A 96 -7.12 -15.76 -9.52
CA ASP A 96 -8.48 -15.43 -9.96
C ASP A 96 -9.06 -14.32 -9.07
N PHE A 97 -9.23 -13.14 -9.66
CA PHE A 97 -9.84 -11.97 -9.04
C PHE A 97 -11.23 -12.26 -8.46
N ASP A 98 -12.08 -13.01 -9.16
CA ASP A 98 -13.45 -13.27 -8.73
C ASP A 98 -13.49 -14.22 -7.52
N ALA A 99 -12.62 -15.24 -7.53
CA ALA A 99 -12.44 -16.12 -6.38
C ALA A 99 -11.90 -15.35 -5.15
N LEU A 100 -10.96 -14.43 -5.34
CA LEU A 100 -10.42 -13.58 -4.27
C LEU A 100 -11.47 -12.62 -3.70
N LYS A 101 -12.23 -11.94 -4.57
CA LYS A 101 -13.30 -11.01 -4.19
C LYS A 101 -14.35 -11.70 -3.33
N SER A 102 -14.77 -12.91 -3.70
CA SER A 102 -15.79 -13.68 -2.96
C SER A 102 -15.34 -14.05 -1.53
N ARG A 103 -14.05 -14.39 -1.35
CA ARG A 103 -13.48 -14.73 -0.02
C ARG A 103 -13.28 -13.50 0.86
N ARG A 104 -12.90 -12.36 0.26
CA ARG A 104 -12.45 -11.17 0.98
C ARG A 104 -13.54 -10.15 1.29
N LEU A 105 -14.73 -10.25 0.68
CA LEU A 105 -15.90 -9.45 1.08
C LEU A 105 -16.23 -9.57 2.57
N LYS A 106 -15.81 -10.68 3.23
CA LYS A 106 -15.98 -10.95 4.66
C LYS A 106 -14.86 -10.39 5.57
N LEU A 107 -13.71 -10.00 5.02
CA LEU A 107 -12.54 -9.52 5.77
C LEU A 107 -12.33 -8.04 5.41
N GLY A 108 -13.10 -7.17 6.05
CA GLY A 108 -13.02 -5.73 5.83
C GLY A 108 -12.04 -5.07 6.79
N TRP A 109 -11.41 -4.00 6.34
CA TRP A 109 -10.56 -3.15 7.17
C TRP A 109 -11.35 -2.44 8.29
N ARG A 110 -12.69 -2.44 8.16
CA ARG A 110 -13.67 -2.06 9.20
C ARG A 110 -13.37 -2.62 10.59
N ASP A 111 -12.91 -3.87 10.71
CA ASP A 111 -12.65 -4.48 12.02
C ASP A 111 -11.38 -3.94 12.69
N LYS A 112 -10.39 -3.50 11.90
CA LYS A 112 -9.15 -2.91 12.41
C LYS A 112 -9.32 -1.47 12.89
N ILE A 113 -10.30 -0.76 12.31
CA ILE A 113 -10.64 0.62 12.66
C ILE A 113 -11.85 0.65 13.61
N ALA A 114 -12.53 -0.48 13.85
CA ALA A 114 -13.61 -0.59 14.83
C ALA A 114 -13.22 -0.08 16.24
N PRO A 115 -12.00 -0.35 16.76
CA PRO A 115 -11.55 0.23 18.03
C PRO A 115 -11.41 1.75 17.97
N VAL A 116 -11.03 2.31 16.81
CA VAL A 116 -11.04 3.76 16.59
C VAL A 116 -12.49 4.25 16.61
N LYS A 117 -13.41 3.63 15.86
CA LYS A 117 -14.86 3.95 15.88
C LYS A 117 -15.47 3.93 17.28
N GLN A 118 -15.01 3.02 18.15
CA GLN A 118 -15.50 2.90 19.52
C GLN A 118 -14.92 3.99 20.42
N ALA A 119 -13.66 4.41 20.22
CA ALA A 119 -13.10 5.62 20.83
C ALA A 119 -13.69 6.94 20.28
N LEU A 120 -14.30 6.89 19.07
CA LEU A 120 -14.88 8.02 18.34
C LEU A 120 -16.33 8.39 18.74
N LEU A 121 -17.04 7.53 19.48
CA LEU A 121 -18.43 7.80 19.91
C LEU A 121 -18.59 9.01 20.86
N GLY A 122 -17.47 9.59 21.31
CA GLY A 122 -17.48 10.71 22.25
C GLY A 122 -17.62 12.11 21.64
N ASN A 123 -16.86 12.46 20.58
CA ASN A 123 -16.64 13.89 20.26
C ASN A 123 -16.10 14.25 18.85
N LEU A 124 -16.09 13.36 17.85
CA LEU A 124 -15.33 13.59 16.61
C LEU A 124 -16.17 13.96 15.36
N VAL A 125 -15.71 15.00 14.66
CA VAL A 125 -16.24 15.49 13.38
C VAL A 125 -15.66 14.65 12.24
N GLY A 126 -16.48 14.32 11.23
CA GLY A 126 -16.09 13.41 10.13
C GLY A 126 -14.78 13.76 9.41
N ALA A 127 -14.35 15.03 9.40
CA ALA A 127 -13.11 15.49 8.78
C ALA A 127 -11.83 14.92 9.44
N ASP A 128 -11.82 14.79 10.77
CA ASP A 128 -10.66 14.27 11.50
C ASP A 128 -10.42 12.78 11.19
N PHE A 129 -11.51 12.03 10.96
CA PHE A 129 -11.44 10.64 10.53
C PHE A 129 -10.84 10.50 9.13
N VAL A 130 -11.17 11.42 8.21
CA VAL A 130 -10.56 11.44 6.88
C VAL A 130 -9.06 11.69 6.96
N ALA A 131 -8.58 12.52 7.89
CA ALA A 131 -7.15 12.74 8.11
C ALA A 131 -6.39 11.44 8.45
N VAL A 132 -6.99 10.61 9.32
CA VAL A 132 -6.44 9.29 9.67
C VAL A 132 -6.35 8.40 8.42
N HIS A 133 -7.41 8.36 7.62
CA HIS A 133 -7.47 7.53 6.41
C HIS A 133 -6.43 7.96 5.39
N MET A 134 -6.32 9.27 5.14
CA MET A 134 -5.37 9.81 4.18
C MET A 134 -3.92 9.55 4.62
N SER A 135 -3.66 9.66 5.92
CA SER A 135 -2.33 9.37 6.48
C SER A 135 -2.00 7.88 6.40
N TRP A 136 -2.96 7.01 6.70
CA TRP A 136 -2.78 5.57 6.60
C TRP A 136 -2.56 5.13 5.15
N GLY A 137 -3.36 5.66 4.22
CA GLY A 137 -3.17 5.47 2.79
C GLY A 137 -1.77 5.88 2.36
N ALA A 138 -1.28 7.05 2.78
CA ALA A 138 0.09 7.48 2.47
C ALA A 138 1.16 6.46 2.94
N VAL A 139 1.01 5.89 4.14
CA VAL A 139 1.95 4.85 4.63
C VAL A 139 1.88 3.58 3.78
N ASN A 140 0.68 3.17 3.37
CA ASN A 140 0.50 2.01 2.49
C ASN A 140 1.17 2.25 1.13
N GLU A 141 0.92 3.40 0.50
CA GLU A 141 1.48 3.75 -0.81
C GLU A 141 3.01 3.87 -0.79
N TRP A 142 3.57 4.47 0.28
CA TRP A 142 5.03 4.49 0.47
C TRP A 142 5.60 3.07 0.59
N SER A 143 4.89 2.19 1.31
CA SER A 143 5.29 0.79 1.48
C SER A 143 5.22 0.01 0.17
N ALA A 144 4.16 0.17 -0.61
CA ALA A 144 3.98 -0.45 -1.92
C ALA A 144 5.06 0.02 -2.91
N THR A 145 5.24 1.34 -3.03
CA THR A 145 6.31 1.95 -3.86
C THR A 145 7.69 1.40 -3.50
N ALA A 146 8.00 1.32 -2.20
CA ALA A 146 9.27 0.77 -1.73
C ALA A 146 9.40 -0.72 -2.06
N ALA A 147 8.33 -1.50 -1.91
CA ALA A 147 8.33 -2.93 -2.20
C ALA A 147 8.59 -3.21 -3.68
N TYR A 148 7.90 -2.49 -4.59
CA TYR A 148 8.14 -2.58 -6.03
C TYR A 148 9.58 -2.26 -6.41
N ARG A 149 10.11 -1.15 -5.90
CA ARG A 149 11.51 -0.74 -6.17
C ARG A 149 12.51 -1.75 -5.62
N ARG A 150 12.28 -2.26 -4.41
CA ARG A 150 13.17 -3.25 -3.78
C ARG A 150 13.16 -4.56 -4.52
N LEU A 151 11.98 -5.09 -4.86
CA LEU A 151 11.85 -6.36 -5.59
C LEU A 151 12.45 -6.26 -7.00
N ALA A 152 12.23 -5.15 -7.70
CA ALA A 152 12.87 -4.90 -8.99
C ALA A 152 14.41 -4.94 -8.92
N LYS A 153 15.00 -4.48 -7.81
CA LYS A 153 16.45 -4.50 -7.57
C LYS A 153 16.94 -5.89 -7.12
N LEU A 154 16.16 -6.62 -6.33
CA LEU A 154 16.51 -7.97 -5.88
C LEU A 154 16.56 -8.95 -7.05
N GLU A 155 15.57 -8.89 -7.93
CA GLU A 155 15.47 -9.82 -9.05
C GLU A 155 16.39 -9.46 -10.23
N ASP A 156 16.56 -8.17 -10.52
CA ASP A 156 17.30 -7.67 -11.69
C ASP A 156 17.01 -8.49 -12.97
N HIS A 157 15.73 -8.67 -13.27
CA HIS A 157 15.22 -9.54 -14.33
C HIS A 157 14.75 -8.68 -15.53
N PRO A 158 15.11 -9.03 -16.78
CA PRO A 158 14.85 -8.20 -17.96
C PRO A 158 13.37 -7.92 -18.22
N ALA A 159 12.46 -8.81 -17.82
CA ALA A 159 11.02 -8.59 -17.95
C ALA A 159 10.37 -8.05 -16.67
N LEU A 160 10.76 -8.55 -15.50
CA LEU A 160 10.06 -8.25 -14.24
C LEU A 160 10.49 -6.90 -13.69
N SER A 161 11.79 -6.59 -13.71
CA SER A 161 12.28 -5.34 -13.11
C SER A 161 11.75 -4.10 -13.82
N PRO A 162 11.64 -4.03 -15.16
CA PRO A 162 10.96 -2.94 -15.84
C PRO A 162 9.48 -2.84 -15.48
N LEU A 163 8.76 -3.97 -15.41
CA LEU A 163 7.35 -3.98 -15.00
C LEU A 163 7.15 -3.38 -13.61
N LEU A 164 7.88 -3.88 -12.61
CA LEU A 164 7.78 -3.41 -11.23
C LEU A 164 8.16 -1.93 -11.10
N ARG A 165 9.11 -1.43 -11.91
CA ARG A 165 9.44 0.00 -11.98
C ARG A 165 8.31 0.83 -12.57
N ARG A 166 7.60 0.34 -13.59
CA ARG A 166 6.44 1.02 -14.18
C ARG A 166 5.29 1.12 -13.19
N ILE A 167 4.98 0.01 -12.49
CA ILE A 167 3.98 0.00 -11.42
C ILE A 167 4.37 1.01 -10.33
N GLY A 168 5.58 0.86 -9.76
CA GLY A 168 6.07 1.78 -8.73
C GLY A 168 6.21 3.25 -9.16
N GLN A 169 6.18 3.55 -10.46
CA GLN A 169 6.10 4.92 -10.98
C GLN A 169 4.67 5.47 -10.93
N GLN A 170 3.66 4.66 -11.23
CA GLN A 170 2.25 5.07 -11.07
C GLN A 170 1.91 5.32 -9.60
N GLU A 171 2.41 4.47 -8.71
CA GLU A 171 2.25 4.59 -7.24
C GLU A 171 2.74 5.94 -6.70
N THR A 172 3.72 6.58 -7.34
CA THR A 172 4.18 7.91 -6.90
C THR A 172 3.10 8.98 -6.97
N ARG A 173 2.13 8.84 -7.89
CA ARG A 173 0.97 9.72 -8.00
C ARG A 173 -0.01 9.46 -6.86
N HIS A 174 -0.20 8.20 -6.48
CA HIS A 174 -1.04 7.81 -5.34
C HIS A 174 -0.48 8.36 -4.03
N VAL A 175 0.83 8.17 -3.81
CA VAL A 175 1.58 8.78 -2.70
C VAL A 175 1.33 10.29 -2.63
N ALA A 176 1.44 10.98 -3.78
CA ALA A 176 1.29 12.44 -3.83
C ALA A 176 -0.12 12.88 -3.42
N PHE A 177 -1.17 12.18 -3.86
CA PHE A 177 -2.55 12.46 -3.47
C PHE A 177 -2.73 12.29 -1.96
N TYR A 178 -2.45 11.09 -1.44
CA TYR A 178 -2.67 10.77 -0.03
C TYR A 178 -1.87 11.69 0.90
N THR A 179 -0.61 11.94 0.58
CA THR A 179 0.26 12.82 1.38
C THR A 179 -0.25 14.26 1.39
N THR A 180 -0.73 14.77 0.25
CA THR A 180 -1.29 16.13 0.15
C THR A 180 -2.56 16.25 1.00
N GLN A 181 -3.48 15.28 0.87
CA GLN A 181 -4.74 15.26 1.62
C GLN A 181 -4.50 15.07 3.13
N ALA A 182 -3.54 14.23 3.51
CA ALA A 182 -3.13 14.00 4.90
C ALA A 182 -2.55 15.27 5.52
N ARG A 183 -1.55 15.88 4.87
CA ARG A 183 -0.89 17.09 5.37
C ARG A 183 -1.89 18.23 5.59
N ALA A 184 -2.71 18.53 4.59
CA ALA A 184 -3.68 19.63 4.67
C ALA A 184 -4.64 19.46 5.86
N ARG A 185 -5.14 18.24 6.11
CA ARG A 185 -6.06 17.97 7.22
C ARG A 185 -5.36 17.98 8.58
N LEU A 186 -4.15 17.43 8.65
CA LEU A 186 -3.35 17.42 9.87
C LEU A 186 -2.90 18.82 10.28
N GLU A 187 -2.66 19.73 9.34
CA GLU A 187 -2.36 21.15 9.64
C GLU A 187 -3.56 21.86 10.28
N GLN A 188 -4.77 21.54 9.84
CA GLN A 188 -6.00 22.22 10.24
C GLN A 188 -6.58 21.77 11.59
N SER A 189 -6.21 20.59 12.11
CA SER A 189 -6.86 20.03 13.31
C SER A 189 -5.87 19.36 14.27
N ALA A 190 -5.81 19.85 15.52
CA ALA A 190 -5.06 19.21 16.59
C ALA A 190 -5.64 17.83 16.97
N ALA A 191 -6.97 17.69 16.89
CA ALA A 191 -7.65 16.42 17.14
C ALA A 191 -7.28 15.38 16.08
N ALA A 192 -7.24 15.77 14.80
CA ALA A 192 -6.78 14.92 13.70
C ALA A 192 -5.35 14.41 13.92
N ARG A 193 -4.43 15.28 14.39
CA ARG A 193 -3.05 14.90 14.69
C ARG A 193 -2.98 13.85 15.80
N THR A 194 -3.64 14.09 16.94
CA THR A 194 -3.67 13.16 18.06
C THR A 194 -4.26 11.81 17.68
N LEU A 195 -5.39 11.83 16.96
CA LEU A 195 -6.08 10.61 16.52
C LEU A 195 -5.24 9.82 15.51
N THR A 196 -4.66 10.50 14.53
CA THR A 196 -3.81 9.87 13.51
C THR A 196 -2.57 9.26 14.15
N ARG A 197 -1.92 9.99 15.06
CA ARG A 197 -0.77 9.48 15.82
C ARG A 197 -1.14 8.21 16.60
N PHE A 198 -2.26 8.22 17.30
CA PHE A 198 -2.74 7.06 18.03
C PHE A 198 -3.03 5.87 17.09
N ALA A 199 -3.78 6.11 16.01
CA ALA A 199 -4.16 5.08 15.06
C ALA A 199 -2.94 4.43 14.39
N LEU A 200 -2.00 5.24 13.89
CA LEU A 200 -0.80 4.73 13.24
C LEU A 200 0.12 3.99 14.22
N SER A 201 0.29 4.48 15.44
CA SER A 201 1.17 3.82 16.43
C SER A 201 0.59 2.54 17.04
N LYS A 202 -0.73 2.36 17.05
CA LYS A 202 -1.39 1.23 17.75
C LYS A 202 -2.08 0.24 16.85
N ALA A 203 -2.56 0.66 15.68
CA ALA A 203 -3.40 -0.16 14.82
C ALA A 203 -2.79 -0.41 13.43
N TRP A 204 -1.83 0.41 12.99
CA TRP A 204 -1.21 0.21 11.69
C TRP A 204 -0.43 -1.10 11.63
N GLY A 205 -0.52 -1.76 10.49
CA GLY A 205 0.30 -2.91 10.14
C GLY A 205 0.51 -2.96 8.63
N PRO A 206 1.50 -3.72 8.15
CA PRO A 206 1.84 -3.83 6.73
C PRO A 206 0.62 -4.18 5.89
N VAL A 207 0.56 -3.62 4.66
CA VAL A 207 -0.53 -3.87 3.72
C VAL A 207 -0.75 -5.37 3.55
N GLY A 208 -2.00 -5.82 3.68
CA GLY A 208 -2.39 -7.23 3.69
C GLY A 208 -2.48 -7.89 5.06
N SER A 209 -1.94 -7.27 6.12
CA SER A 209 -2.15 -7.75 7.49
C SER A 209 -3.64 -7.87 7.78
N GLY A 210 -4.08 -8.97 8.38
CA GLY A 210 -5.49 -9.23 8.75
C GLY A 210 -6.41 -9.62 7.57
N VAL A 211 -5.89 -9.62 6.35
CA VAL A 211 -6.55 -10.17 5.16
C VAL A 211 -5.82 -11.45 4.73
N MET A 212 -4.49 -11.40 4.77
CA MET A 212 -3.60 -12.51 4.46
C MET A 212 -3.13 -13.24 5.73
N PRO A 213 -2.80 -14.55 5.63
CA PRO A 213 -2.17 -15.28 6.73
C PRO A 213 -0.87 -14.59 7.17
N GLU A 214 -0.64 -14.53 8.49
CA GLU A 214 0.53 -13.84 9.06
C GLU A 214 1.87 -14.41 8.55
N ALA A 215 1.92 -15.69 8.20
CA ALA A 215 3.10 -16.31 7.59
C ALA A 215 3.45 -15.71 6.22
N GLU A 216 2.44 -15.32 5.42
CA GLU A 216 2.65 -14.66 4.12
C GLU A 216 3.14 -13.22 4.31
N VAL A 217 2.54 -12.49 5.26
CA VAL A 217 2.96 -11.13 5.62
C VAL A 217 4.44 -11.14 6.04
N ARG A 218 4.82 -12.05 6.95
CA ARG A 218 6.22 -12.20 7.42
C ARG A 218 7.16 -12.62 6.29
N HIS A 219 6.73 -13.49 5.39
CA HIS A 219 7.52 -13.90 4.22
C HIS A 219 7.88 -12.69 3.36
N VAL A 220 6.89 -11.91 2.93
CA VAL A 220 7.10 -10.74 2.06
C VAL A 220 7.98 -9.69 2.72
N MET A 221 7.72 -9.39 4.00
CA MET A 221 8.54 -8.44 4.76
C MET A 221 10.00 -8.90 4.83
N LYS A 222 10.25 -10.18 5.15
CA LYS A 222 11.61 -10.72 5.23
C LYS A 222 12.29 -10.75 3.86
N HIS A 223 11.59 -11.24 2.85
CA HIS A 223 12.14 -11.42 1.51
C HIS A 223 12.53 -10.09 0.87
N ILE A 224 11.63 -9.09 0.89
CA ILE A 224 11.85 -7.81 0.22
C ILE A 224 12.75 -6.87 1.05
N PHE A 225 12.59 -6.89 2.38
CA PHE A 225 13.16 -5.85 3.25
C PHE A 225 14.11 -6.37 4.34
N GLY A 226 14.31 -7.68 4.48
CA GLY A 226 15.14 -8.25 5.55
C GLY A 226 16.66 -7.98 5.45
N SER A 227 17.12 -7.37 4.36
CA SER A 227 18.51 -6.92 4.18
C SER A 227 18.76 -5.56 4.82
N PRO A 228 20.02 -5.18 5.13
CA PRO A 228 20.36 -3.83 5.58
C PRO A 228 19.85 -2.72 4.66
N GLU A 229 19.92 -2.93 3.34
CA GLU A 229 19.36 -2.02 2.33
C GLU A 229 17.83 -1.97 2.39
N GLY A 230 17.19 -3.11 2.61
CA GLY A 230 15.74 -3.18 2.84
C GLY A 230 15.31 -2.38 4.06
N MET A 231 16.01 -2.57 5.18
CA MET A 231 15.76 -1.80 6.40
C MET A 231 16.04 -0.31 6.25
N ALA A 232 17.00 0.07 5.40
CA ALA A 232 17.21 1.47 5.07
C ALA A 232 16.01 2.08 4.33
N GLU A 233 15.36 1.34 3.42
CA GLU A 233 14.10 1.79 2.80
C GLU A 233 12.95 1.89 3.82
N ILE A 234 12.84 0.96 4.75
CA ILE A 234 11.84 1.03 5.83
C ILE A 234 12.02 2.30 6.67
N ARG A 235 13.26 2.64 7.06
CA ARG A 235 13.54 3.87 7.81
C ARG A 235 13.19 5.13 7.01
N LYS A 236 13.40 5.15 5.69
CA LYS A 236 12.97 6.27 4.83
C LYS A 236 11.45 6.47 4.84
N ILE A 237 10.67 5.38 4.88
CA ILE A 237 9.22 5.48 5.01
C ILE A 237 8.85 6.15 6.34
N ASP A 238 9.47 5.73 7.44
CA ASP A 238 9.23 6.35 8.75
C ASP A 238 9.66 7.82 8.79
N GLU A 239 10.75 8.19 8.11
CA GLU A 239 11.12 9.60 7.93
C GLU A 239 10.06 10.40 7.17
N HIS A 240 9.40 9.81 6.16
CA HIS A 240 8.30 10.45 5.46
C HIS A 240 7.07 10.61 6.35
N VAL A 241 6.72 9.58 7.13
CA VAL A 241 5.64 9.64 8.14
C VAL A 241 5.91 10.74 9.16
N ALA A 242 7.13 10.80 9.70
CA ALA A 242 7.52 11.77 10.72
C ALA A 242 7.50 13.23 10.24
N ARG A 243 7.52 13.47 8.91
CA ARG A 243 7.37 14.81 8.31
C ARG A 243 5.92 15.26 8.20
N LEU A 244 4.93 14.40 8.44
CA LEU A 244 3.53 14.80 8.52
C LEU A 244 3.27 15.51 9.86
N PRO A 245 2.45 16.58 9.86
CA PRO A 245 2.23 17.38 11.07
C PRO A 245 1.73 16.54 12.26
N GLY A 246 2.42 16.60 13.40
CA GLY A 246 2.04 15.90 14.63
C GLY A 246 2.43 14.42 14.70
N LEU A 247 3.11 13.91 13.66
CA LEU A 247 3.57 12.53 13.56
C LEU A 247 5.07 12.38 13.82
N GLU A 248 5.73 13.43 14.31
CA GLU A 248 7.17 13.46 14.55
C GLU A 248 7.59 12.33 15.50
N GLY A 249 8.71 11.68 15.20
CA GLY A 249 9.29 10.60 16.00
C GLY A 249 8.55 9.26 15.95
N LEU A 250 7.49 9.11 15.14
CA LEU A 250 6.91 7.79 14.90
C LEU A 250 7.82 6.93 14.03
N GLN A 251 7.95 5.65 14.39
CA GLN A 251 8.65 4.62 13.61
C GLN A 251 7.66 3.52 13.19
N VAL A 252 6.53 3.92 12.60
CA VAL A 252 5.34 3.08 12.34
C VAL A 252 5.71 1.76 11.64
N VAL A 253 6.50 1.84 10.58
CA VAL A 253 6.85 0.67 9.77
C VAL A 253 7.94 -0.14 10.45
N THR A 254 8.98 0.52 11.00
CA THR A 254 10.04 -0.17 11.76
C THR A 254 9.47 -0.95 12.94
N ASP A 255 8.55 -0.36 13.71
CA ASP A 255 7.92 -1.00 14.87
C ASP A 255 7.08 -2.22 14.44
N ALA A 256 6.39 -2.13 13.30
CA ALA A 256 5.67 -3.26 12.75
C ALA A 256 6.59 -4.41 12.28
N PHE A 257 7.79 -4.08 11.80
CA PHE A 257 8.85 -5.05 11.46
C PHE A 257 9.45 -5.71 12.72
N ARG A 258 9.75 -4.92 13.76
CA ARG A 258 10.21 -5.40 15.07
C ARG A 258 9.20 -6.34 15.71
N ALA A 259 7.92 -5.95 15.75
CA ALA A 259 6.85 -6.76 16.33
C ALA A 259 6.70 -8.14 15.68
N ARG A 260 7.17 -8.31 14.44
CA ARG A 260 7.14 -9.57 13.67
C ARG A 260 8.47 -10.34 13.68
N GLY A 261 9.46 -9.84 14.44
CA GLY A 261 10.79 -10.42 14.52
C GLY A 261 11.55 -10.43 13.19
N ILE A 262 11.24 -9.48 12.29
CA ILE A 262 11.96 -9.33 11.01
C ILE A 262 13.25 -8.52 11.21
N TYR A 263 13.24 -7.64 12.21
CA TYR A 263 14.36 -6.78 12.57
C TYR A 263 14.61 -6.87 14.08
N SER A 264 15.86 -7.04 14.47
CA SER A 264 16.35 -6.85 15.84
C SER A 264 17.42 -5.76 15.83
N ASP A 265 17.46 -4.93 16.88
CA ASP A 265 18.46 -3.86 17.04
C ASP A 265 19.88 -4.40 17.38
N GLU A 266 20.16 -5.68 17.16
CA GLU A 266 21.37 -6.37 17.66
C GLU A 266 22.61 -6.30 16.75
N VAL A 267 22.65 -5.44 15.74
CA VAL A 267 23.90 -5.15 15.02
C VAL A 267 24.04 -3.67 14.72
N ALA A 268 24.72 -2.97 15.63
CA ALA A 268 25.43 -1.72 15.37
C ALA A 268 26.90 -1.93 15.72
#